data_AF-A0A3L9GUN5-F1
#
_entry.id   AF-A0A3L9GUN5-F1
#
_cell.length_a   1.000
_cell.length_b   1.000
_cell.length_c   1.000
_cell.angle_alpha   90.00
_cell.angle_beta   90.00
_cell.angle_gamma   90.00
#
_symmetry.space_group_name_H-M   'P 1'
#
loop_
_entity.id
_entity.type
_entity.pdbx_description
1 polymer ?
#
loop_
_entity_poly.entity_id
_entity_poly.type
_entity_poly.pdbx_seq_one_letter_code
_entity_poly.pdbx_strand_id
1 'polypeptide(L)'
;DGAFGLQSNWLQADILINTDSEEEGEIYMGCAGGIDFTSNLHLDREAVPAGFETFKLTLKGLKGGHSGGEIHVGLGNANKLLVRFLAGHAEELDLRLIDFNGGTLRNAIPREAFATIAVAADKVDALKSLVNTYQDILKNELAEKEKNLALLLDSVANDKAALIAKSRDTFIRLLNATPNGVIRNSDVAKGVVETSLNVGVVTMTDNNVEIHCLIRSLIDSGKDYVVSMLDSLGKLAGAKTEAK
;
A
#
# COMPACT_ATOMS: atom_id res chain seq x y z
N ASP A 1 -29.40 -5.97 -4.64
CA ASP A 1 -28.46 -7.11 -4.74
C ASP A 1 -27.87 -7.37 -6.12
N GLY A 2 -28.30 -6.70 -7.21
CA GLY A 2 -27.55 -6.68 -8.49
C GLY A 2 -27.23 -8.08 -9.01
N ALA A 3 -25.98 -8.31 -9.43
CA ALA A 3 -25.51 -9.62 -9.92
C ALA A 3 -25.64 -10.74 -8.88
N PHE A 4 -25.30 -10.48 -7.61
CA PHE A 4 -25.39 -11.47 -6.52
C PHE A 4 -26.84 -11.82 -6.14
N GLY A 5 -27.77 -10.90 -6.35
CA GLY A 5 -29.19 -11.08 -6.07
C GLY A 5 -29.98 -11.77 -7.16
N LEU A 6 -29.32 -12.14 -8.28
CA LEU A 6 -29.98 -12.83 -9.36
C LEU A 6 -30.43 -14.21 -8.89
N GLN A 7 -31.74 -14.45 -8.90
CA GLN A 7 -32.31 -15.69 -8.40
C GLN A 7 -31.93 -16.88 -9.29
N SER A 8 -31.64 -18.02 -8.66
CA SER A 8 -31.47 -19.30 -9.37
C SER A 8 -32.69 -19.60 -10.23
N ASN A 9 -32.48 -20.14 -11.44
CA ASN A 9 -33.52 -20.48 -12.42
C ASN A 9 -34.31 -19.29 -12.98
N TRP A 10 -33.87 -18.05 -12.76
CA TRP A 10 -34.57 -16.90 -13.34
C TRP A 10 -34.22 -16.69 -14.83
N LEU A 11 -32.96 -16.92 -15.20
CA LEU A 11 -32.51 -16.93 -16.59
C LEU A 11 -32.61 -18.35 -17.16
N GLN A 12 -33.13 -18.46 -18.39
CA GLN A 12 -33.37 -19.73 -19.11
C GLN A 12 -32.47 -19.88 -20.35
N ALA A 13 -31.65 -18.86 -20.66
CA ALA A 13 -30.75 -18.88 -21.80
C ALA A 13 -29.44 -19.61 -21.46
N ASP A 14 -28.93 -20.40 -22.39
CA ASP A 14 -27.67 -21.14 -22.25
C ASP A 14 -26.42 -20.27 -22.50
N ILE A 15 -26.61 -19.08 -23.07
CA ILE A 15 -25.53 -18.16 -23.45
C ILE A 15 -25.79 -16.78 -22.83
N LEU A 16 -24.77 -16.25 -22.14
CA LEU A 16 -24.73 -14.87 -21.67
C LEU A 16 -23.59 -14.13 -22.39
N ILE A 17 -23.95 -13.06 -23.09
CA ILE A 17 -22.98 -12.12 -23.67
C ILE A 17 -22.94 -10.91 -22.75
N ASN A 18 -21.85 -10.79 -22.00
CA ASN A 18 -21.59 -9.60 -21.20
C ASN A 18 -21.06 -8.50 -22.12
N THR A 19 -21.63 -7.30 -22.02
CA THR A 19 -21.28 -6.13 -22.86
C THR A 19 -20.51 -5.07 -22.08
N ASP A 20 -19.87 -5.48 -20.99
CA ASP A 20 -19.11 -4.60 -20.07
C ASP A 20 -17.60 -4.62 -20.39
N SER A 21 -17.24 -5.05 -21.60
CA SER A 21 -15.88 -4.94 -22.13
C SER A 21 -15.63 -3.52 -22.64
N GLU A 22 -14.51 -2.92 -22.24
CA GLU A 22 -14.16 -1.53 -22.61
C GLU A 22 -13.23 -1.44 -23.83
N GLU A 23 -12.75 -2.56 -24.37
CA GLU A 23 -11.80 -2.61 -25.50
C GLU A 23 -12.44 -3.29 -26.72
N GLU A 24 -12.46 -2.57 -27.85
CA GLU A 24 -13.00 -3.07 -29.12
C GLU A 24 -12.09 -4.13 -29.73
N GLY A 25 -12.67 -5.25 -30.18
CA GLY A 25 -11.92 -6.35 -30.79
C GLY A 25 -11.31 -7.35 -29.81
N GLU A 26 -11.56 -7.19 -28.50
CA GLU A 26 -11.13 -8.13 -27.46
C GLU A 26 -12.33 -8.96 -26.93
N ILE A 27 -12.08 -10.25 -26.67
CA ILE A 27 -13.08 -11.14 -26.05
C ILE A 27 -12.54 -11.59 -24.70
N TYR A 28 -13.25 -11.22 -23.63
CA TYR A 28 -12.91 -11.64 -22.28
C TYR A 28 -13.61 -12.95 -21.93
N MET A 29 -12.82 -13.98 -21.60
CA MET A 29 -13.33 -15.31 -21.22
C MET A 29 -13.32 -15.54 -19.70
N GLY A 30 -12.94 -14.55 -18.91
CA GLY A 30 -12.94 -14.62 -17.45
C GLY A 30 -12.45 -13.33 -16.80
N CYS A 31 -12.84 -13.10 -15.54
CA CYS A 31 -12.34 -12.00 -14.72
C CYS A 31 -11.82 -12.53 -13.38
N ALA A 32 -10.90 -11.80 -12.76
CA ALA A 32 -10.43 -12.13 -11.42
C ALA A 32 -11.50 -11.81 -10.38
N GLY A 33 -11.74 -12.73 -9.45
CA GLY A 33 -12.44 -12.42 -8.21
C GLY A 33 -11.62 -11.46 -7.35
N GLY A 34 -12.28 -10.69 -6.49
CA GLY A 34 -11.65 -9.77 -5.54
C GLY A 34 -12.09 -10.03 -4.10
N ILE A 35 -11.23 -9.71 -3.13
CA ILE A 35 -11.58 -9.65 -1.71
C ILE A 35 -10.84 -8.47 -1.06
N ASP A 36 -11.56 -7.68 -0.28
CA ASP A 36 -10.98 -6.62 0.52
C ASP A 36 -10.31 -7.23 1.75
N PHE A 37 -9.12 -6.76 2.08
CA PHE A 37 -8.42 -7.16 3.28
C PHE A 37 -7.99 -5.93 4.08
N THR A 38 -8.31 -5.89 5.36
CA THR A 38 -7.93 -4.79 6.26
C THR A 38 -7.11 -5.33 7.43
N SER A 39 -5.94 -4.71 7.67
CA SER A 39 -5.18 -4.88 8.91
C SER A 39 -5.38 -3.67 9.81
N ASN A 40 -5.82 -3.91 11.04
CA ASN A 40 -5.98 -2.91 12.10
C ASN A 40 -4.90 -3.11 13.15
N LEU A 41 -4.02 -2.13 13.35
CA LEU A 41 -2.95 -2.19 14.34
C LEU A 41 -3.13 -1.06 15.36
N HIS A 42 -3.30 -1.43 16.63
CA HIS A 42 -3.33 -0.49 17.74
C HIS A 42 -1.99 0.21 17.90
N LEU A 43 -2.03 1.51 18.20
CA LEU A 43 -0.86 2.37 18.30
C LEU A 43 -0.83 3.09 19.65
N ASP A 44 0.26 2.88 20.38
CA ASP A 44 0.60 3.66 21.56
C ASP A 44 1.51 4.85 21.21
N ARG A 45 1.32 5.97 21.92
CA ARG A 45 1.97 7.25 21.66
C ARG A 45 2.70 7.81 22.88
N GLU A 46 3.72 8.61 22.61
CA GLU A 46 4.49 9.38 23.59
C GLU A 46 4.76 10.80 23.08
N ALA A 47 5.04 11.72 24.01
CA ALA A 47 5.42 13.08 23.65
C ALA A 47 6.70 13.07 22.80
N VAL A 48 6.76 13.94 21.79
CA VAL A 48 7.99 14.17 21.02
C VAL A 48 9.03 14.77 21.98
N PRO A 49 10.26 14.22 22.06
CA PRO A 49 11.29 14.76 22.95
C PRO A 49 11.64 16.22 22.62
N ALA A 50 12.07 16.97 23.64
CA ALA A 50 12.55 18.33 23.44
C ALA A 50 13.79 18.35 22.52
N GLY A 51 13.90 19.39 21.67
CA GLY A 51 15.01 19.52 20.73
C GLY A 51 14.86 18.71 19.43
N PHE A 52 13.69 18.11 19.20
CA PHE A 52 13.35 17.48 17.93
C PHE A 52 12.70 18.49 16.98
N GLU A 53 13.04 18.39 15.70
CA GLU A 53 12.43 19.13 14.60
C GLU A 53 11.49 18.23 13.80
N THR A 54 10.34 18.77 13.39
CA THR A 54 9.31 18.01 12.66
C THR A 54 9.32 18.35 11.18
N PHE A 55 9.17 17.30 10.37
CA PHE A 55 9.10 17.37 8.93
C PHE A 55 7.94 16.53 8.39
N LYS A 56 7.39 16.98 7.26
CA LYS A 56 6.49 16.19 6.45
C LYS A 56 7.27 15.63 5.26
N LEU A 57 7.44 14.31 5.25
CA LEU A 57 8.00 13.56 4.13
C LEU A 57 6.86 13.18 3.18
N THR A 58 6.93 13.67 1.94
CA THR A 58 5.89 13.47 0.92
C THR A 58 6.48 12.73 -0.27
N LEU A 59 5.96 11.55 -0.57
CA LEU A 59 6.22 10.87 -1.83
C LEU A 59 5.02 11.11 -2.75
N LYS A 60 5.25 11.70 -3.92
CA LYS A 60 4.19 12.02 -4.88
C LYS A 60 4.66 11.95 -6.32
N GLY A 61 3.73 12.19 -7.24
CA GLY A 61 4.02 12.26 -8.68
C GLY A 61 4.10 10.89 -9.36
N LEU A 62 3.76 9.81 -8.64
CA LEU A 62 3.61 8.51 -9.28
C LEU A 62 2.40 8.52 -10.22
N LYS A 63 2.48 7.70 -11.27
CA LYS A 63 1.42 7.57 -12.28
C LYS A 63 0.11 7.08 -11.65
N GLY A 64 0.21 6.08 -10.77
CA GLY A 64 -0.94 5.33 -10.28
C GLY A 64 -1.65 4.58 -11.40
N GLY A 65 -2.81 4.00 -11.09
CA GLY A 65 -3.55 3.22 -12.07
C GLY A 65 -4.57 2.29 -11.43
N HIS A 66 -5.31 1.53 -12.25
CA HIS A 66 -6.25 0.53 -11.75
C HIS A 66 -5.50 -0.70 -11.23
N SER A 67 -5.74 -1.07 -9.97
CA SER A 67 -5.07 -2.18 -9.27
C SER A 67 -5.32 -3.58 -9.85
N GLY A 68 -6.25 -3.73 -10.80
CA GLY A 68 -6.44 -4.98 -11.55
C GLY A 68 -5.78 -4.88 -12.91
N GLY A 69 -6.34 -4.02 -13.76
CA GLY A 69 -5.92 -3.83 -15.14
C GLY A 69 -4.46 -3.42 -15.29
N GLU A 70 -3.91 -2.60 -14.41
CA GLU A 70 -2.55 -2.06 -14.54
C GLU A 70 -1.53 -2.67 -13.55
N ILE A 71 -1.91 -3.68 -12.76
CA ILE A 71 -0.99 -4.26 -11.76
C ILE A 71 0.23 -4.94 -12.38
N HIS A 72 0.05 -5.48 -13.58
CA HIS A 72 1.09 -6.14 -14.36
C HIS A 72 2.13 -5.14 -14.91
N VAL A 73 1.77 -3.86 -15.01
CA VAL A 73 2.64 -2.79 -15.54
C VAL A 73 3.83 -2.56 -14.61
N GLY A 74 3.73 -2.89 -13.32
CA GLY A 74 4.81 -2.70 -12.34
C GLY A 74 5.06 -1.23 -12.03
N LEU A 75 3.99 -0.47 -11.83
CA LEU A 75 4.01 0.93 -11.38
C LEU A 75 4.39 1.01 -9.89
N GLY A 76 4.92 2.15 -9.46
CA GLY A 76 5.25 2.40 -8.07
C GLY A 76 4.00 2.47 -7.19
N ASN A 77 4.09 1.91 -5.98
CA ASN A 77 3.05 2.08 -4.95
C ASN A 77 3.59 3.05 -3.88
N ALA A 78 2.96 4.22 -3.73
CA ALA A 78 3.45 5.27 -2.84
C ALA A 78 3.57 4.82 -1.38
N ASN A 79 2.60 4.04 -0.87
CA ASN A 79 2.63 3.52 0.49
C ASN A 79 3.87 2.64 0.72
N LYS A 80 4.13 1.73 -0.23
CA LYS A 80 5.27 0.81 -0.18
C LYS A 80 6.61 1.51 -0.32
N LEU A 81 6.72 2.48 -1.21
CA LEU A 81 7.96 3.21 -1.42
C LEU A 81 8.30 4.13 -0.24
N LEU A 82 7.29 4.76 0.38
CA LEU A 82 7.49 5.61 1.54
C LEU A 82 7.84 4.80 2.79
N VAL A 83 7.15 3.68 3.04
CA VAL A 83 7.51 2.82 4.18
C VAL A 83 8.90 2.20 4.02
N ARG A 84 9.35 1.91 2.78
CA ARG A 84 10.70 1.40 2.53
C ARG A 84 11.78 2.39 2.99
N PHE A 85 11.58 3.69 2.81
CA PHE A 85 12.46 4.71 3.39
C PHE A 85 12.49 4.61 4.91
N LEU A 86 11.31 4.58 5.55
CA LEU A 86 11.21 4.49 7.01
C LEU A 86 11.85 3.20 7.56
N ALA A 87 11.66 2.07 6.87
CA ALA A 87 12.24 0.79 7.26
C ALA A 87 13.77 0.77 7.19
N GLY A 88 14.36 1.53 6.25
CA GLY A 88 15.82 1.64 6.12
C GLY A 88 16.45 2.61 7.13
N HIS A 89 15.72 3.64 7.56
CA HIS A 89 16.33 4.81 8.20
C HIS A 89 15.74 5.20 9.56
N ALA A 90 14.60 4.65 9.98
CA ALA A 90 13.95 5.09 11.21
C ALA A 90 14.77 4.78 12.48
N GLU A 91 15.46 3.63 12.51
CA GLU A 91 16.26 3.22 13.67
C GLU A 91 17.57 4.02 13.77
N GLU A 92 18.29 4.22 12.66
CA GLU A 92 19.55 4.98 12.66
C GLU A 92 19.38 6.47 12.97
N LEU A 93 18.20 7.03 12.66
CA LEU A 93 17.86 8.43 12.93
C LEU A 93 17.20 8.63 14.30
N ASP A 94 16.90 7.56 15.04
CA ASP A 94 15.94 7.56 16.16
C ASP A 94 14.67 8.37 15.83
N LEU A 95 14.16 8.15 14.62
CA LEU A 95 13.06 8.92 14.07
C LEU A 95 11.78 8.65 14.84
N ARG A 96 11.04 9.71 15.17
CA ARG A 96 9.71 9.65 15.77
C ARG A 96 8.67 9.77 14.67
N LEU A 97 7.86 8.74 14.48
CA LEU A 97 6.76 8.76 13.51
C LEU A 97 5.51 9.34 14.19
N ILE A 98 4.96 10.40 13.64
CA ILE A 98 3.77 11.08 14.18
C ILE A 98 2.52 10.67 13.41
N ASP A 99 2.62 10.62 12.08
CA ASP A 99 1.47 10.32 11.22
C ASP A 99 1.91 9.63 9.93
N PHE A 100 1.04 8.81 9.35
CA PHE A 100 1.24 8.19 8.04
C PHE A 100 -0.08 8.01 7.31
N ASN A 101 -0.20 8.59 6.12
CA ASN A 101 -1.39 8.45 5.29
C ASN A 101 -1.00 8.32 3.81
N GLY A 102 -1.70 7.49 3.05
CA GLY A 102 -1.44 7.41 1.62
C GLY A 102 -2.43 6.57 0.83
N GLY A 103 -2.55 6.90 -0.45
CA GLY A 103 -3.60 6.39 -1.32
C GLY A 103 -4.99 6.98 -1.03
N THR A 104 -5.95 6.65 -1.89
CA THR A 104 -7.32 7.20 -1.85
C THR A 104 -8.39 6.14 -1.96
N LEU A 105 -8.19 5.15 -2.84
CA LEU A 105 -9.12 4.05 -3.09
C LEU A 105 -8.39 2.72 -3.10
N ARG A 106 -9.02 1.67 -2.57
CA ARG A 106 -8.44 0.32 -2.49
C ARG A 106 -8.11 -0.26 -3.85
N ASN A 107 -8.94 0.04 -4.85
CA ASN A 107 -8.79 -0.43 -6.22
C ASN A 107 -7.86 0.44 -7.09
N ALA A 108 -7.21 1.47 -6.52
CA ALA A 108 -6.24 2.31 -7.21
C ALA A 108 -4.83 2.11 -6.67
N ILE A 109 -3.83 2.04 -7.55
CA ILE A 109 -2.42 2.04 -7.17
C ILE A 109 -2.09 3.43 -6.58
N PRO A 110 -1.63 3.52 -5.32
CA PRO A 110 -1.43 4.80 -4.63
C PRO A 110 -0.40 5.68 -5.33
N ARG A 111 -0.82 6.91 -5.62
CA ARG A 111 0.03 7.92 -6.29
C ARG A 111 0.86 8.75 -5.32
N GLU A 112 0.33 8.92 -4.12
CA GLU A 112 0.89 9.79 -3.10
C GLU A 112 0.78 9.14 -1.73
N ALA A 113 1.79 9.37 -0.89
CA ALA A 113 1.83 9.01 0.50
C ALA A 113 2.61 10.06 1.29
N PHE A 114 2.27 10.20 2.57
CA PHE A 114 2.76 11.24 3.45
C PHE A 114 3.10 10.62 4.81
N ALA A 115 4.24 11.03 5.37
CA ALA A 115 4.61 10.70 6.74
C ALA A 115 5.03 11.99 7.46
N THR A 116 4.46 12.23 8.63
CA THR A 116 4.93 13.29 9.53
C THR A 116 5.90 12.66 10.51
N ILE A 117 7.13 13.16 10.53
CA ILE A 117 8.25 12.58 11.28
C ILE A 117 8.95 13.67 12.09
N ALA A 118 9.57 13.30 13.19
CA ALA A 118 10.46 14.17 13.94
C ALA A 118 11.80 13.50 14.20
N VAL A 119 12.88 14.28 14.14
CA VAL A 119 14.25 13.83 14.41
C VAL A 119 14.94 14.86 15.30
N ALA A 120 15.95 14.44 16.06
CA ALA A 120 16.77 15.38 16.83
C ALA A 120 17.42 16.42 15.91
N ALA A 121 17.60 17.66 16.40
CA ALA A 121 18.15 18.76 15.60
C ALA A 121 19.52 18.44 14.97
N ASP A 122 20.36 17.66 15.64
CA ASP A 122 21.66 17.22 15.14
C ASP A 122 21.58 16.13 14.04
N LYS A 123 20.40 15.53 13.82
CA LYS A 123 20.13 14.53 12.78
C LYS A 123 19.44 15.11 11.55
N VAL A 124 19.07 16.39 11.55
CA VAL A 124 18.34 17.04 10.45
C VAL A 124 19.10 16.96 9.13
N ASP A 125 20.41 17.22 9.13
CA ASP A 125 21.21 17.18 7.90
C ASP A 125 21.43 15.74 7.40
N ALA A 126 21.53 14.77 8.31
CA ALA A 126 21.55 13.36 7.96
C ALA A 126 20.23 12.94 7.30
N LEU A 127 19.08 13.32 7.88
CA LEU A 127 17.75 13.07 7.29
C LEU A 127 17.65 13.65 5.87
N LYS A 128 18.04 14.91 5.66
CA LYS A 128 18.03 15.55 4.33
C LYS A 128 18.90 14.80 3.32
N SER A 129 20.09 14.38 3.74
CA SER A 129 21.02 13.61 2.88
C SER A 129 20.45 12.25 2.50
N LEU A 130 19.84 11.53 3.44
CA LEU A 130 19.19 10.25 3.20
C LEU A 130 17.97 10.39 2.28
N VAL A 131 17.14 11.41 2.47
CA VAL A 131 16.00 11.69 1.58
C VAL A 131 16.47 11.95 0.15
N ASN A 132 17.51 12.76 -0.05
CA ASN A 132 18.06 13.04 -1.38
C ASN A 132 18.62 11.76 -2.02
N THR A 133 19.40 10.98 -1.27
CA THR A 133 19.99 9.72 -1.74
C THR A 133 18.90 8.73 -2.14
N TYR A 134 17.86 8.59 -1.31
CA TYR A 134 16.75 7.68 -1.58
C TYR A 134 15.91 8.14 -2.77
N GLN A 135 15.72 9.45 -2.96
CA GLN A 135 15.08 9.97 -4.16
C GLN A 135 15.84 9.58 -5.43
N ASP A 136 17.18 9.68 -5.42
CA ASP A 136 17.99 9.31 -6.58
C ASP A 136 17.93 7.79 -6.85
N ILE A 137 17.92 6.97 -5.79
CA ILE A 137 17.68 5.53 -5.90
C ILE A 137 16.34 5.25 -6.58
N LEU A 138 15.25 5.85 -6.11
CA LEU A 138 13.92 5.63 -6.67
C LEU A 138 13.81 6.12 -8.12
N LYS A 139 14.39 7.28 -8.45
CA LYS A 139 14.41 7.79 -9.82
C LYS A 139 15.17 6.87 -10.75
N ASN A 140 16.25 6.25 -10.28
CA ASN A 140 17.00 5.27 -11.07
C ASN A 140 16.24 3.95 -11.23
N GLU A 141 15.72 3.38 -10.13
CA GLU A 141 14.98 2.11 -10.14
C GLU A 141 13.70 2.17 -10.99
N LEU A 142 13.01 3.32 -11.00
CA LEU A 142 11.70 3.49 -11.62
C LEU A 142 11.71 4.42 -12.85
N ALA A 143 12.89 4.78 -13.37
CA ALA A 143 13.08 5.78 -14.43
C ALA A 143 12.14 5.60 -15.64
N GLU A 144 11.94 4.35 -16.08
CA GLU A 144 11.14 4.02 -17.26
C GLU A 144 9.64 4.27 -17.04
N LYS A 145 9.15 4.12 -15.81
CA LYS A 145 7.71 4.10 -15.49
C LYS A 145 7.24 5.32 -14.69
N GLU A 146 8.09 5.89 -13.85
CA GLU A 146 7.72 6.92 -12.86
C GLU A 146 8.53 8.21 -13.04
N LYS A 147 8.39 8.83 -14.22
CA LYS A 147 9.18 10.01 -14.62
C LYS A 147 8.98 11.24 -13.73
N ASN A 148 7.85 11.33 -13.05
CA ASN A 148 7.46 12.49 -12.24
C ASN A 148 7.60 12.25 -10.73
N LEU A 149 8.22 11.13 -10.32
CA LEU A 149 8.42 10.80 -8.92
C LEU A 149 9.23 11.90 -8.20
N ALA A 150 8.65 12.39 -7.10
CA ALA A 150 9.28 13.35 -6.21
C ALA A 150 9.15 12.90 -4.75
N LEU A 151 10.25 13.04 -4.01
CA LEU A 151 10.28 12.88 -2.57
C LEU A 151 10.66 14.23 -1.95
N LEU A 152 9.73 14.82 -1.19
CA LEU A 152 9.85 16.15 -0.62
C LEU A 152 9.92 16.07 0.90
N LEU A 153 10.74 16.93 1.50
CA LEU A 153 10.88 17.06 2.95
C LEU A 153 10.66 18.52 3.34
N ASP A 154 9.49 18.80 3.89
CA ASP A 154 9.08 20.15 4.28
C ASP A 154 9.08 20.26 5.81
N SER A 155 9.66 21.33 6.37
CA SER A 155 9.53 21.60 7.80
C SER A 155 8.10 21.99 8.14
N VAL A 156 7.54 21.42 9.20
CA VAL A 156 6.17 21.67 9.63
C VAL A 156 6.10 21.83 11.15
N ALA A 157 5.16 22.64 11.62
CA ALA A 157 4.78 22.64 13.03
C ALA A 157 3.87 21.43 13.31
N ASN A 158 4.06 20.78 14.45
CA ASN A 158 3.21 19.70 14.91
C ASN A 158 3.14 19.69 16.44
N ASP A 159 1.94 19.50 16.96
CA ASP A 159 1.63 19.38 18.39
C ASP A 159 1.21 17.96 18.79
N LYS A 160 1.05 17.04 17.83
CA LYS A 160 0.67 15.65 18.09
C LYS A 160 1.81 14.83 18.68
N ALA A 161 1.45 13.91 19.57
CA ALA A 161 2.35 12.90 20.10
C ALA A 161 2.82 11.93 18.99
N ALA A 162 4.07 11.48 19.08
CA ALA A 162 4.62 10.47 18.19
C ALA A 162 4.26 9.07 18.68
N LEU A 163 4.42 8.06 17.81
CA LEU A 163 4.37 6.66 18.20
C LEU A 163 5.54 6.33 19.14
N ILE A 164 5.28 5.50 20.16
CA ILE A 164 6.38 4.86 20.89
C ILE A 164 7.20 3.99 19.94
N ALA A 165 8.48 3.76 20.25
CA ALA A 165 9.38 2.97 19.40
C ALA A 165 8.78 1.60 19.00
N LYS A 166 8.14 0.89 19.94
CA LYS A 166 7.48 -0.40 19.66
C LYS A 166 6.37 -0.28 18.60
N SER A 167 5.48 0.70 18.73
CA SER A 167 4.39 0.95 17.77
C SER A 167 4.94 1.37 16.42
N ARG A 168 5.92 2.28 16.41
CA ARG A 168 6.63 2.72 15.21
C ARG A 168 7.21 1.54 14.46
N ASP A 169 8.03 0.73 15.12
CA ASP A 169 8.76 -0.36 14.48
C ASP A 169 7.81 -1.46 14.00
N THR A 170 6.78 -1.77 14.79
CA THR A 170 5.77 -2.77 14.43
C THR A 170 5.00 -2.32 13.18
N PHE A 171 4.53 -1.07 13.13
CA PHE A 171 3.84 -0.53 11.96
C PHE A 171 4.75 -0.50 10.71
N ILE A 172 5.96 0.04 10.83
CA ILE A 172 6.91 0.14 9.72
C ILE A 172 7.22 -1.26 9.17
N ARG A 173 7.52 -2.22 10.05
CA ARG A 173 7.84 -3.60 9.64
C ARG A 173 6.65 -4.31 9.03
N LEU A 174 5.45 -4.16 9.61
CA LEU A 174 4.21 -4.70 9.05
C LEU A 174 4.00 -4.17 7.63
N LEU A 175 3.92 -2.85 7.45
CA LEU A 175 3.64 -2.25 6.16
C LEU A 175 4.76 -2.53 5.14
N ASN A 176 6.03 -2.58 5.57
CA ASN A 176 7.16 -2.92 4.69
C ASN A 176 7.15 -4.39 4.26
N ALA A 177 6.79 -5.32 5.16
CA ALA A 177 6.73 -6.75 4.87
C ALA A 177 5.46 -7.19 4.13
N THR A 178 4.36 -6.41 4.22
CA THR A 178 3.12 -6.71 3.48
C THR A 178 3.43 -6.86 1.99
N PRO A 179 3.07 -7.99 1.33
CA PRO A 179 3.30 -8.17 -0.10
C PRO A 179 2.59 -7.06 -0.89
N ASN A 180 3.00 -6.81 -2.14
CA ASN A 180 2.33 -5.87 -3.03
C ASN A 180 2.71 -6.14 -4.49
N GLY A 181 1.75 -5.96 -5.40
CA GLY A 181 1.91 -6.21 -6.82
C GLY A 181 1.49 -7.62 -7.24
N VAL A 182 2.15 -8.13 -8.27
CA VAL A 182 1.93 -9.49 -8.79
C VAL A 182 2.49 -10.50 -7.78
N ILE A 183 1.65 -11.45 -7.35
CA ILE A 183 2.05 -12.59 -6.53
C ILE A 183 2.42 -13.77 -7.41
N ARG A 184 1.61 -14.03 -8.45
CA ARG A 184 1.79 -15.15 -9.38
C ARG A 184 1.25 -14.82 -10.77
N ASN A 185 2.00 -15.19 -11.80
CA ASN A 185 1.53 -15.19 -13.18
C ASN A 185 0.92 -16.55 -13.52
N SER A 186 -0.05 -16.57 -14.42
CA SER A 186 -0.68 -17.81 -14.87
C SER A 186 0.24 -18.61 -15.78
N ASP A 187 0.34 -19.92 -15.54
CA ASP A 187 1.03 -20.85 -16.44
C ASP A 187 0.17 -21.26 -17.63
N VAL A 188 -1.16 -21.19 -17.48
CA VAL A 188 -2.13 -21.62 -18.50
C VAL A 188 -2.51 -20.46 -19.43
N ALA A 189 -2.48 -19.22 -18.94
CA ALA A 189 -2.77 -18.01 -19.71
C ALA A 189 -1.53 -17.11 -19.78
N LYS A 190 -0.78 -17.23 -20.89
CA LYS A 190 0.48 -16.50 -21.08
C LYS A 190 0.28 -14.99 -20.97
N GLY A 191 1.08 -14.34 -20.13
CA GLY A 191 1.04 -12.87 -19.93
C GLY A 191 -0.06 -12.39 -18.98
N VAL A 192 -0.86 -13.30 -18.42
CA VAL A 192 -1.94 -12.96 -17.50
C VAL A 192 -1.49 -13.12 -16.06
N VAL A 193 -1.79 -12.12 -15.23
CA VAL A 193 -1.60 -12.18 -13.78
C VAL A 193 -2.67 -13.09 -13.18
N GLU A 194 -2.25 -14.15 -12.50
CA GLU A 194 -3.17 -15.08 -11.84
C GLU A 194 -3.59 -14.57 -10.47
N THR A 195 -2.63 -14.07 -9.66
CA THR A 195 -2.88 -13.57 -8.31
C THR A 195 -2.07 -12.31 -8.05
N SER A 196 -2.70 -11.30 -7.46
CA SER A 196 -2.07 -10.03 -7.09
C SER A 196 -2.70 -9.43 -5.84
N LEU A 197 -2.02 -8.44 -5.27
CA LEU A 197 -2.55 -7.59 -4.21
C LEU A 197 -2.07 -6.15 -4.38
N ASN A 198 -2.93 -5.19 -4.08
CA ASN A 198 -2.58 -3.77 -3.99
C ASN A 198 -2.78 -3.26 -2.57
N VAL A 199 -1.74 -2.69 -1.96
CA VAL A 199 -1.85 -1.91 -0.70
C VAL A 199 -2.35 -0.51 -1.05
N GLY A 200 -3.68 -0.37 -1.14
CA GLY A 200 -4.31 0.79 -1.77
C GLY A 200 -4.53 1.99 -0.86
N VAL A 201 -4.81 1.79 0.44
CA VAL A 201 -5.02 2.90 1.39
C VAL A 201 -4.38 2.57 2.72
N VAL A 202 -3.62 3.51 3.28
CA VAL A 202 -3.15 3.47 4.66
C VAL A 202 -3.64 4.73 5.35
N THR A 203 -4.34 4.55 6.47
CA THR A 203 -4.89 5.66 7.26
C THR A 203 -4.47 5.49 8.70
N MET A 204 -3.73 6.48 9.23
CA MET A 204 -3.35 6.50 10.65
C MET A 204 -4.24 7.49 11.40
N THR A 205 -4.71 7.05 12.57
CA THR A 205 -5.43 7.88 13.55
C THR A 205 -4.62 7.95 14.85
N ASP A 206 -5.20 8.57 15.88
CA ASP A 206 -4.50 8.76 17.15
C ASP A 206 -4.13 7.46 17.86
N ASN A 207 -4.87 6.36 17.67
CA ASN A 207 -4.62 5.10 18.39
C ASN A 207 -4.66 3.85 17.50
N ASN A 208 -4.79 4.01 16.19
CA ASN A 208 -4.88 2.90 15.26
C ASN A 208 -4.26 3.27 13.91
N VAL A 209 -3.83 2.26 13.16
CA VAL A 209 -3.59 2.38 11.73
C VAL A 209 -4.33 1.28 10.99
N GLU A 210 -5.02 1.68 9.93
CA GLU A 210 -5.72 0.78 9.02
C GLU A 210 -4.92 0.67 7.72
N ILE A 211 -4.61 -0.56 7.33
CA ILE A 211 -3.96 -0.88 6.05
C ILE A 211 -4.99 -1.65 5.22
N HIS A 212 -5.53 -0.99 4.20
CA HIS A 212 -6.49 -1.58 3.28
C HIS A 212 -5.79 -2.09 2.01
N CYS A 213 -6.01 -3.36 1.73
CA CYS A 213 -5.53 -4.04 0.55
C CYS A 213 -6.69 -4.60 -0.26
N LEU A 214 -6.51 -4.67 -1.58
CA LEU A 214 -7.41 -5.42 -2.47
C LEU A 214 -6.63 -6.59 -3.08
N ILE A 215 -7.08 -7.81 -2.77
CA ILE A 215 -6.53 -9.04 -3.34
C ILE A 215 -7.34 -9.38 -4.59
N ARG A 216 -6.66 -9.83 -5.64
CA ARG A 216 -7.30 -10.33 -6.86
C ARG A 216 -6.73 -11.67 -7.25
N SER A 217 -7.59 -12.59 -7.68
CA SER A 217 -7.14 -13.87 -8.22
C SER A 217 -8.09 -14.45 -9.27
N LEU A 218 -7.55 -15.12 -10.28
CA LEU A 218 -8.33 -15.94 -11.22
C LEU A 218 -8.84 -17.23 -10.59
N ILE A 219 -8.19 -17.68 -9.52
CA ILE A 219 -8.54 -18.90 -8.77
C ILE A 219 -8.76 -18.57 -7.29
N ASP A 220 -9.83 -19.11 -6.70
CA ASP A 220 -10.17 -18.84 -5.30
C ASP A 220 -9.06 -19.30 -4.33
N SER A 221 -8.41 -20.43 -4.60
CA SER A 221 -7.30 -20.90 -3.77
C SER A 221 -6.10 -19.93 -3.71
N GLY A 222 -5.85 -19.18 -4.79
CA GLY A 222 -4.81 -18.13 -4.82
C GLY A 222 -5.19 -16.92 -3.97
N LYS A 223 -6.47 -16.56 -3.95
CA LYS A 223 -7.02 -15.51 -3.09
C LYS A 223 -6.91 -15.91 -1.61
N ASP A 224 -7.32 -17.13 -1.28
CA ASP A 224 -7.25 -17.69 0.08
C ASP A 224 -5.80 -17.76 0.59
N TYR A 225 -4.86 -18.11 -0.29
CA TYR A 225 -3.43 -18.10 0.03
C TYR A 225 -2.95 -16.71 0.44
N VAL A 226 -3.29 -15.66 -0.32
CA VAL A 226 -2.88 -14.29 0.01
C VAL A 226 -3.56 -13.81 1.28
N VAL A 227 -4.85 -14.12 1.49
CA VAL A 227 -5.54 -13.85 2.76
C VAL A 227 -4.81 -14.50 3.93
N SER A 228 -4.44 -15.78 3.81
CA SER A 228 -3.69 -16.51 4.83
C SER A 228 -2.30 -15.91 5.10
N MET A 229 -1.61 -15.44 4.05
CA MET A 229 -0.32 -14.76 4.17
C MET A 229 -0.44 -13.46 4.97
N LEU A 230 -1.43 -12.62 4.64
CA LEU A 230 -1.65 -11.36 5.34
C LEU A 230 -2.13 -11.57 6.78
N ASP A 231 -2.98 -12.57 7.01
CA ASP A 231 -3.41 -12.96 8.36
C ASP A 231 -2.23 -13.42 9.22
N SER A 232 -1.31 -14.20 8.64
CA SER A 232 -0.08 -14.63 9.30
C SER A 232 0.81 -13.44 9.67
N LEU A 233 0.97 -12.48 8.74
CA LEU A 233 1.75 -11.27 8.99
C LEU A 233 1.08 -10.37 10.05
N GLY A 234 -0.24 -10.23 9.99
CA GLY A 234 -1.04 -9.51 10.98
C GLY A 234 -0.84 -10.09 12.38
N LYS A 235 -0.90 -11.43 12.53
CA LYS A 235 -0.62 -12.13 13.79
C LYS A 235 0.78 -11.85 14.31
N LEU A 236 1.81 -11.87 13.47
CA LEU A 236 3.19 -11.54 13.87
C LEU A 236 3.31 -10.10 14.38
N ALA A 237 2.58 -9.16 13.78
CA ALA A 237 2.56 -7.76 14.17
C ALA A 237 1.59 -7.45 15.33
N GLY A 238 0.75 -8.40 15.75
CA GLY A 238 -0.32 -8.15 16.71
C GLY A 238 -1.49 -7.31 16.15
N ALA A 239 -1.63 -7.26 14.83
CA ALA A 239 -2.74 -6.60 14.15
C ALA A 239 -3.98 -7.52 14.07
N LYS A 240 -5.18 -6.93 14.14
CA LYS A 240 -6.44 -7.60 13.86
C LYS A 240 -6.75 -7.50 12.37
N THR A 241 -6.96 -8.65 11.74
CA THR A 241 -7.18 -8.78 10.30
C THR A 241 -8.64 -9.08 9.98
N GLU A 242 -9.12 -8.60 8.84
CA GLU A 242 -10.48 -8.85 8.35
C GLU A 242 -10.47 -8.97 6.82
N ALA A 243 -11.10 -10.02 6.29
CA ALA A 243 -11.29 -10.25 4.87
C ALA A 243 -12.80 -10.19 4.53
N LYS A 244 -13.19 -9.40 3.51
CA LYS A 244 -14.58 -9.13 3.13
C LYS A 244 -14.78 -9.13 1.63
#